data_AF-A0A413FZC2-F1
#
_entry.id   AF-A0A413FZC2-F1
#
_cell.length_a   1.000
_cell.length_b   1.000
_cell.length_c   1.000
_cell.angle_alpha   90.00
_cell.angle_beta   90.00
_cell.angle_gamma   90.00
#
_symmetry.space_group_name_H-M   'P 1'
#
loop_
_entity.id
_entity.type
_entity.pdbx_description
1 polymer ?
#
loop_
_entity_poly.entity_id
_entity_poly.type
_entity_poly.pdbx_seq_one_letter_code
_entity_poly.pdbx_strand_id
1 'polypeptide(L)'
;MRTYTYDTIAALYAGGGITDAQLDGTGAEPGSFNETHNLVAQLSWFTQEQANAIRAGAVDPALAALQEQLRQAEENEQIITGGVPA
;
A
#
# COMPACT_ATOMS: atom_id res chain seq x y z
N MET A 1 12.13 18.09 1.99
CA MET A 1 12.01 16.61 1.98
C MET A 1 10.92 16.27 0.99
N ARG A 2 11.18 15.44 -0.02
CA ARG A 2 10.13 15.04 -0.99
C ARG A 2 9.28 13.99 -0.29
N THR A 3 8.00 14.27 -0.07
CA THR A 3 7.08 13.30 0.53
C THR A 3 6.74 12.26 -0.51
N TYR A 4 7.13 11.01 -0.29
CA TYR A 4 6.67 9.89 -1.11
C TYR A 4 5.30 9.45 -0.59
N THR A 5 4.29 9.47 -1.46
CA THR A 5 2.99 8.82 -1.22
C THR A 5 2.96 7.48 -1.93
N TYR A 6 2.00 6.62 -1.58
CA TYR A 6 1.77 5.35 -2.28
C TYR A 6 1.65 5.56 -3.80
N ASP A 7 0.77 6.47 -4.24
CA ASP A 7 0.60 6.80 -5.67
C ASP A 7 1.88 7.28 -6.34
N THR A 8 2.72 8.03 -5.63
CA THR A 8 4.00 8.51 -6.19
C THR A 8 4.95 7.34 -6.42
N ILE A 9 5.04 6.40 -5.47
CA ILE A 9 5.88 5.20 -5.60
C ILE A 9 5.34 4.32 -6.72
N ALA A 10 4.02 4.11 -6.77
CA ALA A 10 3.36 3.33 -7.81
C ALA A 10 3.60 3.92 -9.21
N ALA A 11 3.47 5.25 -9.36
CA ALA A 11 3.75 5.94 -10.62
C ALA A 11 5.23 5.84 -11.03
N LEU A 12 6.16 5.95 -10.07
CA LEU A 12 7.59 5.77 -10.33
C LEU A 12 7.90 4.35 -10.81
N TYR A 13 7.30 3.34 -10.18
CA TYR A 13 7.47 1.95 -10.57
C TYR A 13 6.89 1.67 -11.97
N ALA A 14 5.65 2.09 -12.22
CA ALA A 14 4.99 1.93 -13.52
C ALA A 14 5.74 2.68 -14.65
N GLY A 15 6.36 3.81 -14.33
CA GLY A 15 7.19 4.59 -15.25
C GLY A 15 8.62 4.07 -15.42
N GLY A 16 9.02 3.00 -14.72
CA GLY A 16 10.38 2.46 -14.74
C GLY A 16 11.43 3.32 -14.04
N GLY A 17 11.01 4.30 -13.23
CA GLY A 17 11.90 5.17 -12.45
C GLY A 17 12.50 4.49 -11.21
N ILE A 18 11.90 3.37 -10.77
CA ILE A 18 12.44 2.48 -9.74
C ILE A 18 12.24 1.02 -10.17
N THR A 19 13.13 0.14 -9.72
CA THR A 19 13.10 -1.30 -10.00
C THR A 19 12.57 -2.11 -8.81
N ASP A 20 12.30 -3.40 -8.99
CA ASP A 20 11.91 -4.30 -7.88
C ASP A 20 12.91 -4.24 -6.71
N ALA A 21 14.21 -4.29 -7.02
CA ALA A 21 15.27 -4.21 -6.04
C ALA A 21 15.22 -2.89 -5.23
N GLN A 22 14.81 -1.79 -5.84
CA GLN A 22 14.63 -0.51 -5.16
C GLN A 22 13.25 -0.38 -4.49
N LEU A 23 12.24 -1.11 -4.96
CA LEU A 23 10.90 -1.08 -4.38
C LEU A 23 10.89 -1.82 -3.04
N ASP A 24 11.42 -3.05 -3.00
CA ASP A 24 11.33 -3.91 -1.81
C ASP A 24 12.58 -4.77 -1.56
N GLY A 25 13.64 -4.60 -2.35
CA GLY A 25 14.85 -5.41 -2.22
C GLY A 25 14.80 -6.73 -2.98
N THR A 26 13.69 -7.07 -3.65
CA THR A 26 13.59 -8.30 -4.45
C THR A 26 14.61 -8.27 -5.58
N GLY A 27 15.46 -9.30 -5.64
CA GLY A 27 16.49 -9.42 -6.67
C GLY A 27 17.69 -8.49 -6.48
N ALA A 28 17.77 -7.76 -5.36
CA ALA A 28 18.96 -6.98 -5.03
C ALA A 28 20.12 -7.92 -4.64
N GLU A 29 21.33 -7.62 -5.12
CA GLU A 29 22.52 -8.33 -4.66
C GLU A 29 22.84 -7.94 -3.20
N PRO A 30 23.27 -8.89 -2.35
CA PRO A 30 23.67 -8.58 -0.98
C PRO A 30 24.80 -7.54 -0.91
N GLY A 31 24.62 -6.52 -0.08
CA GLY A 31 25.51 -5.37 0.06
C GLY A 31 25.38 -4.33 -1.06
N SER A 32 24.49 -4.52 -2.03
CA SER A 32 24.31 -3.57 -3.13
C SER A 32 23.61 -2.30 -2.68
N PHE A 33 23.81 -1.23 -3.47
CA PHE A 33 23.08 0.02 -3.30
C PHE A 33 21.56 -0.19 -3.31
N ASN A 34 21.05 -1.07 -4.18
CA ASN A 34 19.61 -1.30 -4.27
C ASN A 34 19.05 -2.01 -3.02
N GLU A 35 19.78 -2.98 -2.45
CA GLU A 35 19.36 -3.64 -1.21
C GLU A 35 19.30 -2.63 -0.06
N THR A 36 20.34 -1.79 0.08
CA THR A 36 20.40 -0.77 1.15
C THR A 36 19.48 0.42 0.92
N HIS A 37 19.05 0.63 -0.33
CA HIS A 37 18.15 1.72 -0.72
C HIS A 37 16.75 1.28 -1.14
N ASN A 38 16.31 0.09 -0.70
CA ASN A 38 14.94 -0.32 -0.95
C ASN A 38 13.93 0.50 -0.12
N LEU A 39 12.79 0.83 -0.72
CA LEU A 39 11.81 1.73 -0.11
C LEU A 39 11.13 1.13 1.11
N VAL A 40 10.88 -0.18 1.13
CA VAL A 40 10.29 -0.89 2.30
C VAL A 40 11.17 -0.75 3.54
N ALA A 41 12.50 -0.78 3.40
CA ALA A 41 13.44 -0.59 4.51
C ALA A 41 13.62 0.89 4.89
N GLN A 42 13.54 1.81 3.92
CA GLN A 42 13.79 3.24 4.18
C GLN A 42 12.57 4.02 4.67
N LEU A 43 11.37 3.64 4.25
CA LEU A 43 10.14 4.35 4.57
C LEU A 43 9.37 3.58 5.64
N SER A 44 9.37 4.10 6.87
CA SER A 44 8.71 3.44 8.01
C SER A 44 7.20 3.21 7.85
N TRP A 45 6.56 3.93 6.93
CA TRP A 45 5.13 3.78 6.63
C TRP A 45 4.86 2.79 5.48
N PHE A 46 5.85 2.48 4.65
CA PHE A 46 5.67 1.69 3.43
C PHE A 46 5.96 0.23 3.71
N THR A 47 4.96 -0.63 3.50
CA THR A 47 5.07 -2.04 3.88
C THR A 47 5.39 -2.95 2.70
N GLN A 48 5.84 -4.17 3.01
CA GLN A 48 6.04 -5.22 2.00
C GLN A 48 4.74 -5.55 1.25
N GLU A 49 3.59 -5.49 1.91
CA GLU A 49 2.30 -5.72 1.26
C GLU A 49 1.98 -4.62 0.25
N GLN A 50 2.29 -3.37 0.58
CA GLN A 50 2.13 -2.24 -0.34
C GLN A 50 3.06 -2.36 -1.56
N ALA A 51 4.31 -2.78 -1.37
CA ALA A 51 5.22 -3.09 -2.47
C ALA A 51 4.70 -4.22 -3.37
N ASN A 52 4.17 -5.30 -2.77
CA ASN A 52 3.56 -6.40 -3.51
C ASN A 52 2.35 -5.94 -4.33
N ALA A 53 1.50 -5.09 -3.74
CA ALA A 53 0.35 -4.50 -4.41
C ALA A 53 0.80 -3.65 -5.62
N ILE A 54 1.84 -2.84 -5.49
CA ILE A 54 2.40 -2.06 -6.61
C ILE A 54 2.89 -2.97 -7.74
N ARG A 55 3.61 -4.05 -7.42
CA ARG A 55 4.04 -5.04 -8.44
C ARG A 55 2.88 -5.72 -9.15
N ALA A 56 1.80 -5.98 -8.43
CA ALA A 56 0.58 -6.56 -8.98
C ALA A 56 -0.30 -5.54 -9.72
N GLY A 57 0.05 -4.24 -9.72
CA GLY A 57 -0.78 -3.17 -10.27
C GLY A 57 -2.09 -2.95 -9.49
N ALA A 58 -2.12 -3.32 -8.22
CA ALA A 58 -3.27 -3.19 -7.33
C ALA A 58 -3.28 -1.82 -6.61
N VAL A 59 -4.43 -1.50 -6.01
CA VAL A 59 -4.58 -0.32 -5.15
C VAL A 59 -3.92 -0.53 -3.77
N ASP A 60 -3.69 0.56 -3.03
CA ASP A 60 -3.10 0.52 -1.70
C ASP A 60 -3.91 -0.41 -0.76
N PRO A 61 -3.33 -1.51 -0.27
CA PRO A 61 -4.02 -2.44 0.62
C PRO A 61 -4.49 -1.77 1.93
N ALA A 62 -3.79 -0.73 2.41
CA ALA A 62 -4.22 0.01 3.59
C ALA A 62 -5.51 0.80 3.32
N LEU A 63 -5.63 1.38 2.13
CA LEU A 63 -6.84 2.06 1.70
C LEU A 63 -8.00 1.08 1.49
N ALA A 64 -7.73 -0.07 0.88
CA ALA A 64 -8.74 -1.11 0.69
C ALA A 64 -9.29 -1.63 2.03
N ALA A 65 -8.42 -1.84 3.02
CA ALA A 65 -8.82 -2.25 4.35
C ALA A 65 -9.69 -1.20 5.07
N LEU A 66 -9.34 0.10 4.93
CA LEU A 66 -10.12 1.19 5.52
C LEU A 66 -11.52 1.29 4.88
N GLN A 67 -11.62 1.17 3.55
CA GLN A 67 -12.89 1.19 2.85
C GLN A 67 -13.81 0.05 3.30
N GLU A 68 -13.25 -1.14 3.48
CA GLU A 68 -14.00 -2.29 3.98
C GLU A 68 -14.47 -2.09 5.43
N GLN A 69 -13.63 -1.53 6.30
CA GLN A 69 -14.04 -1.21 7.68
C GLN A 69 -15.19 -0.21 7.73
N LEU A 70 -15.16 0.83 6.88
CA LEU A 70 -16.25 1.81 6.79
C LEU A 70 -17.53 1.16 6.28
N ARG A 71 -17.45 0.34 5.23
CA ARG A 71 -18.60 -0.40 4.70
C ARG A 71 -19.27 -1.28 5.76
N GLN A 72 -18.47 -1.99 6.54
CA GLN A 72 -18.97 -2.83 7.64
C GLN A 72 -19.58 -1.99 8.78
N ALA A 73 -19.04 -0.80 9.07
CA ALA A 73 -19.61 0.11 10.04
C ALA A 73 -20.98 0.66 9.60
N GLU A 74 -21.12 1.05 8.33
CA GLU A 74 -22.39 1.53 7.76
C GLU A 74 -23.46 0.41 7.73
N GLU A 75 -23.07 -0.83 7.44
CA GLU A 75 -23.96 -1.99 7.48
C GLU A 75 -24.47 -2.25 8.92
N ASN A 76 -23.60 -2.15 9.92
CA ASN A 76 -23.97 -2.31 11.32
C ASN A 76 -24.96 -1.23 11.82
N GLU A 77 -24.83 0.03 11.36
CA GLU A 77 -25.77 1.10 11.74
C GLU A 77 -27.17 0.92 11.12
N GLN A 78 -27.27 0.39 9.90
CA GLN A 78 -28.57 0.13 9.26
C GLN A 78 -29.38 -0.97 9.97
N ILE A 79 -28.74 -1.97 10.58
CA ILE A 79 -29.42 -3.05 11.30
C ILE A 79 -30.04 -2.54 12.61
N ILE A 80 -29.42 -1.56 13.28
CA ILE A 80 -29.90 -1.03 14.57
C ILE A 80 -31.12 -0.10 14.40
N THR A 81 -31.28 0.55 13.26
CA THR A 81 -32.37 1.52 13.02
C THR A 81 -33.64 0.90 12.40
N GLY A 82 -33.56 -0.32 11.86
CA GLY A 82 -34.65 -1.00 11.15
C GLY A 82 -35.69 -1.74 12.01
N GLY A 83 -35.67 -1.60 13.33
CA GLY A 83 -36.40 -2.47 14.26
C GLY A 83 -37.36 -1.76 15.23
N VAL A 84 -38.19 -0.82 14.76
CA VAL A 84 -39.42 -0.46 15.50
C VAL A 84 -40.61 -0.62 14.56
N PRO A 85 -41.25 -1.81 14.51
CA PRO A 85 -42.56 -1.90 13.88
C PRO A 85 -43.52 -1.00 14.64
N ALA A 86 -44.15 -0.07 13.90
CA ALA A 86 -45.27 0.75 14.37
C ALA A 86 -46.51 -0.11 14.66
#